data_AF-A0A1M6I774-F1
#
_entry.id   AF-A0A1M6I774-F1
#
_cell.length_a   1.000
_cell.length_b   1.000
_cell.length_c   1.000
_cell.angle_alpha   90.00
_cell.angle_beta   90.00
_cell.angle_gamma   90.00
#
_symmetry.space_group_name_H-M   'P 1'
#
loop_
_entity.id
_entity.type
_entity.pdbx_description
1 polymer ?
#
loop_
_entity_poly.entity_id
_entity_poly.type
_entity_poly.pdbx_seq_one_letter_code
_entity_poly.pdbx_strand_id
1 'polypeptide(L)'
;MPGCSKMNRAGLQFIRKLYQDNPEMPFAQMLPIYNDNAIRNGWRCLRSSGTIAYHLTSMGLYRYRERIISNKDFGHRMVKVSTSVKKEMAKKFSVSNIAIWDALNYRTQSKLANEIRAWALNHGGKLFEEAENPYEKVVTL
;
A
#
# COMPACT_ATOMS: atom_id res chain seq x y z
N MET A 1 -18.24 -18.32 9.53
CA MET A 1 -17.25 -17.32 9.05
C MET A 1 -16.24 -18.03 8.16
N PRO A 2 -16.13 -17.68 6.86
CA PRO A 2 -15.13 -18.27 5.97
C PRO A 2 -13.74 -17.71 6.33
N GLY A 3 -12.78 -18.58 6.70
CA GLY A 3 -11.37 -18.19 6.89
C GLY A 3 -10.62 -18.73 8.13
N CYS A 4 -11.31 -19.34 9.11
CA CYS A 4 -10.70 -19.75 10.39
C CYS A 4 -10.05 -21.15 10.43
N SER A 5 -9.50 -21.71 9.33
CA SER A 5 -9.01 -23.10 9.37
C SER A 5 -7.55 -23.28 9.85
N LYS A 6 -6.76 -22.19 9.94
CA LYS A 6 -5.31 -22.28 10.21
C LYS A 6 -4.89 -21.88 11.63
N MET A 7 -5.72 -21.13 12.35
CA MET A 7 -5.35 -20.52 13.64
C MET A 7 -6.58 -20.33 14.53
N ASN A 8 -6.43 -20.60 15.82
CA ASN A 8 -7.48 -20.39 16.81
C ASN A 8 -7.59 -18.90 17.22
N ARG A 9 -8.63 -18.55 17.97
CA ARG A 9 -8.89 -17.17 18.40
C ARG A 9 -7.75 -16.58 19.23
N ALA A 10 -7.14 -17.36 20.11
CA ALA A 10 -6.03 -16.92 20.96
C ALA A 10 -4.78 -16.59 20.13
N GLY A 11 -4.43 -17.44 19.15
CA GLY A 11 -3.35 -17.18 18.21
C GLY A 11 -3.59 -15.93 17.36
N LEU A 12 -4.82 -15.70 16.91
CA LEU A 12 -5.18 -14.47 16.19
C LEU A 12 -4.98 -13.22 17.05
N GLN A 13 -5.39 -13.25 18.32
CA GLN A 13 -5.19 -12.14 19.25
C GLN A 13 -3.70 -11.89 19.52
N PHE A 14 -2.91 -12.96 19.67
CA PHE A 14 -1.47 -12.85 19.87
C PHE A 14 -0.79 -12.16 18.69
N ILE A 15 -1.07 -12.60 17.45
CA ILE A 15 -0.49 -12.00 16.25
C ILE A 15 -0.94 -10.55 16.07
N ARG A 16 -2.22 -10.25 16.35
CA ARG A 16 -2.73 -8.88 16.35
C ARG A 16 -1.90 -7.98 17.27
N LYS A 17 -1.70 -8.41 18.53
CA LYS A 17 -0.94 -7.64 19.51
C LYS A 17 0.54 -7.51 19.09
N LEU A 18 1.17 -8.61 18.69
CA LEU A 18 2.56 -8.62 18.23
C LEU A 18 2.79 -7.62 17.08
N TYR A 19 1.86 -7.58 16.12
CA TYR A 19 1.91 -6.64 14.99
C TYR A 19 1.65 -5.19 15.43
N GLN A 20 0.67 -4.95 16.29
CA GLN A 20 0.37 -3.59 16.77
C GLN A 20 1.52 -3.01 17.61
N ASP A 21 2.17 -3.83 18.42
CA ASP A 21 3.33 -3.44 19.23
C ASP A 21 4.60 -3.26 18.37
N ASN A 22 4.68 -3.93 17.21
CA ASN A 22 5.86 -3.94 16.35
C ASN A 22 5.49 -3.92 14.84
N PRO A 23 4.90 -2.82 14.33
CA PRO A 23 4.34 -2.79 12.96
C PRO A 23 5.39 -2.93 11.86
N GLU A 24 6.63 -2.51 12.12
CA GLU A 24 7.76 -2.58 11.17
C GLU A 24 8.49 -3.94 11.19
N MET A 25 8.15 -4.83 12.14
CA MET A 25 8.84 -6.12 12.25
C MET A 25 8.51 -7.01 11.03
N PRO A 26 9.51 -7.55 10.33
CA PRO A 26 9.27 -8.46 9.21
C PRO A 26 8.48 -9.69 9.64
N PHE A 27 7.51 -10.15 8.84
CA PHE A 27 6.74 -11.36 9.17
C PHE A 27 7.58 -12.63 9.28
N ALA A 28 8.75 -12.66 8.63
CA ALA A 28 9.73 -13.73 8.82
C ALA A 28 10.25 -13.81 10.26
N GLN A 29 10.38 -12.66 10.95
CA GLN A 29 10.75 -12.59 12.37
C GLN A 29 9.55 -12.84 13.29
N MET A 30 8.33 -12.44 12.90
CA MET A 30 7.12 -12.75 13.68
C MET A 30 6.80 -14.25 13.72
N LEU A 31 7.16 -15.00 12.67
CA LEU A 31 6.89 -16.43 12.55
C LEU A 31 7.48 -17.29 13.68
N PRO A 32 8.79 -17.23 13.98
CA PRO A 32 9.35 -17.98 15.10
C PRO A 32 8.75 -17.54 16.44
N ILE A 33 8.53 -16.24 16.66
CA ILE A 33 7.91 -15.72 17.89
C ILE A 33 6.51 -16.31 18.11
N TYR A 34 5.68 -16.35 17.05
CA TYR A 34 4.38 -16.99 17.11
C TYR A 34 4.51 -18.49 17.37
N ASN A 35 5.39 -19.20 16.66
CA ASN A 35 5.52 -20.66 16.77
C ASN A 35 6.03 -21.09 18.15
N ASP A 36 6.94 -20.33 18.77
CA ASP A 36 7.38 -20.57 20.14
C ASP A 36 6.23 -20.43 21.13
N ASN A 37 5.39 -19.41 20.94
CA ASN A 37 4.19 -19.22 21.75
C ASN A 37 3.15 -20.31 21.49
N ALA A 38 3.00 -20.74 20.23
CA ALA A 38 2.09 -21.80 19.84
C ALA A 38 2.46 -23.13 20.49
N ILE A 39 3.75 -23.51 20.52
CA ILE A 39 4.22 -24.72 21.22
C ILE A 39 3.86 -24.67 22.71
N ARG A 40 4.12 -23.54 23.38
CA ARG A 40 3.83 -23.37 24.81
C ARG A 40 2.34 -23.47 25.15
N ASN A 41 1.48 -23.07 24.23
CA ASN A 41 0.03 -23.01 24.45
C ASN A 41 -0.75 -24.11 23.71
N GLY A 42 -0.07 -25.08 23.08
CA GLY A 42 -0.69 -26.16 22.33
C GLY A 42 -1.44 -25.70 21.06
N TRP A 43 -1.06 -24.57 20.48
CA TRP A 43 -1.65 -24.07 19.24
C TRP A 43 -0.95 -24.67 18.02
N ARG A 44 -1.64 -24.61 16.88
CA ARG A 44 -1.06 -25.02 15.61
C ARG A 44 0.07 -24.05 15.19
N CYS A 45 1.27 -24.60 14.97
CA CYS A 45 2.38 -23.86 14.37
C CYS A 45 2.10 -23.54 12.90
N LEU A 46 2.56 -22.37 12.47
CA LEU A 46 2.46 -21.92 11.09
C LEU A 46 3.66 -22.40 10.28
N ARG A 47 3.40 -22.75 9.03
CA ARG A 47 4.43 -23.19 8.06
C ARG A 47 5.08 -22.04 7.30
N SER A 48 4.46 -20.86 7.28
CA SER A 48 4.91 -19.72 6.48
C SER A 48 4.45 -18.41 7.10
N SER A 49 5.34 -17.41 7.03
CA SER A 49 5.07 -16.02 7.39
C SER A 49 3.95 -15.40 6.55
N GLY A 50 3.69 -15.92 5.35
CA GLY A 50 2.53 -15.53 4.54
C GLY A 50 1.19 -15.82 5.20
N THR A 51 1.12 -16.79 6.12
CA THR A 51 -0.10 -17.08 6.90
C THR A 51 -0.40 -15.97 7.90
N ILE A 52 0.64 -15.35 8.46
CA ILE A 52 0.53 -14.18 9.36
C ILE A 52 -0.03 -13.00 8.56
N ALA A 53 0.56 -12.71 7.40
CA ALA A 53 0.10 -11.66 6.49
C ALA A 53 -1.37 -11.84 6.11
N TYR A 54 -1.79 -13.07 5.77
CA TYR A 54 -3.18 -13.41 5.48
C TYR A 54 -4.11 -13.05 6.63
N HIS A 55 -3.79 -13.46 7.86
CA HIS A 55 -4.63 -13.20 9.02
C HIS A 55 -4.69 -11.71 9.38
N LEU A 56 -3.56 -11.00 9.34
CA LEU A 56 -3.52 -9.56 9.55
C LEU A 56 -4.35 -8.80 8.49
N THR A 57 -4.33 -9.27 7.24
CA THR A 57 -5.18 -8.73 6.17
C THR A 57 -6.66 -8.97 6.44
N SER A 58 -7.03 -10.21 6.84
CA SER A 58 -8.41 -10.53 7.19
C SER A 58 -8.93 -9.74 8.40
N MET A 59 -8.04 -9.32 9.30
CA MET A 59 -8.35 -8.47 10.45
C MET A 59 -8.37 -6.97 10.10
N GLY A 60 -8.04 -6.59 8.87
CA GLY A 60 -7.94 -5.19 8.44
C GLY A 60 -6.72 -4.44 9.00
N LEU A 61 -5.73 -5.15 9.54
CA LEU A 61 -4.54 -4.58 10.19
C LEU A 61 -3.35 -4.43 9.25
N TYR A 62 -3.32 -5.22 8.18
CA TYR A 62 -2.25 -5.20 7.19
C TYR A 62 -2.86 -5.19 5.79
N ARG A 63 -2.26 -4.43 4.87
CA ARG A 63 -2.64 -4.47 3.46
C ARG A 63 -1.41 -4.79 2.63
N TYR A 64 -1.41 -5.99 2.06
CA TYR A 64 -0.35 -6.47 1.18
C TYR A 64 -0.23 -5.56 -0.06
N ARG A 65 1.00 -5.08 -0.34
CA ARG A 65 1.37 -4.08 -1.37
C ARG A 65 1.04 -2.62 -1.09
N GLU A 66 0.49 -2.27 0.07
CA GLU A 66 0.58 -0.89 0.53
C GLU A 66 1.96 -0.70 1.14
N ARG A 67 2.96 -0.38 0.31
CA ARG A 67 4.03 0.50 0.81
C ARG A 67 3.31 1.65 1.47
N ILE A 68 3.50 1.85 2.76
CA ILE A 68 3.22 3.12 3.41
C ILE A 68 4.21 4.12 2.80
N ILE A 69 3.89 4.58 1.58
CA ILE A 69 4.10 5.96 1.25
C ILE A 69 3.03 6.62 2.12
N SER A 70 3.44 7.36 3.13
CA SER A 70 2.54 8.22 3.88
C SER A 70 1.71 8.99 2.85
N ASN A 71 0.41 8.70 2.81
CA ASN A 71 -0.54 9.19 1.82
C ASN A 71 -0.89 10.66 2.13
N LYS A 72 0.11 11.51 2.37
CA LYS A 72 -0.08 12.95 2.57
C LYS A 72 -0.07 13.74 1.26
N ASP A 73 0.34 13.13 0.14
CA ASP A 73 0.42 13.79 -1.18
C ASP A 73 -0.39 13.07 -2.28
N PHE A 74 -0.99 11.93 -1.94
CA PHE A 74 -1.68 11.07 -2.91
C PHE A 74 -3.14 11.49 -3.05
N GLY A 75 -3.50 11.89 -4.27
CA GLY A 75 -4.81 12.49 -4.56
C GLY A 75 -4.72 14.01 -4.74
N HIS A 76 -3.77 14.66 -4.04
CA HIS A 76 -3.64 16.10 -4.09
C HIS A 76 -2.98 16.65 -5.34
N ARG A 77 -2.21 15.86 -6.10
CA ARG A 77 -1.57 16.32 -7.35
C ARG A 77 -1.54 15.25 -8.43
N MET A 78 -1.93 15.59 -9.66
CA MET A 78 -1.78 14.71 -10.82
C MET A 78 -1.51 15.50 -12.10
N VAL A 79 -0.74 14.91 -13.01
CA VAL A 79 -0.58 15.42 -14.38
C VAL A 79 -1.48 14.62 -15.32
N LYS A 80 -2.54 15.24 -15.85
CA LYS A 80 -3.38 14.61 -16.88
C LYS A 80 -2.81 14.86 -18.27
N VAL A 81 -2.73 13.78 -19.04
CA VAL A 81 -2.32 13.75 -20.44
C VAL A 81 -3.26 12.82 -21.23
N SER A 82 -3.34 13.01 -22.55
CA SER A 82 -4.12 12.15 -23.43
C SER A 82 -3.51 10.74 -23.51
N THR A 83 -4.32 9.78 -23.97
CA THR A 83 -3.88 8.38 -24.13
C THR A 83 -2.76 8.22 -25.16
N SER A 84 -2.74 9.05 -26.21
CA SER A 84 -1.66 9.05 -27.21
C SER A 84 -0.33 9.46 -26.59
N VAL A 85 -0.33 10.55 -25.82
CA VAL A 85 0.85 11.07 -25.11
C VAL A 85 1.38 10.04 -24.11
N LYS A 86 0.51 9.32 -23.37
CA LYS A 86 0.95 8.22 -22.49
C LYS A 86 1.68 7.11 -23.24
N LYS A 87 1.19 6.71 -24.41
CA LYS A 87 1.84 5.66 -25.23
C LYS A 87 3.20 6.12 -25.77
N GLU A 88 3.30 7.38 -26.16
CA GLU A 88 4.55 7.98 -26.61
C GLU A 88 5.59 8.01 -25.48
N MET A 89 5.17 8.41 -24.27
CA MET A 89 6.02 8.40 -23.08
C MET A 89 6.52 7.00 -22.75
N ALA A 90 5.63 6.01 -22.72
CA ALA A 90 6.00 4.63 -22.42
C ALA A 90 7.09 4.12 -23.37
N LYS A 91 6.99 4.46 -24.67
CA LYS A 91 8.03 4.15 -25.66
C LYS A 91 9.31 4.94 -25.42
N LYS A 92 9.23 6.26 -25.22
CA LYS A 92 10.39 7.15 -25.05
C LYS A 92 11.24 6.76 -23.84
N PHE A 93 10.59 6.46 -22.72
CA PHE A 93 11.26 6.14 -21.45
C PHE A 93 11.51 4.64 -21.27
N SER A 94 11.10 3.79 -22.23
CA SER A 94 11.23 2.33 -22.15
C SER A 94 10.64 1.73 -20.87
N VAL A 95 9.48 2.23 -20.45
CA VAL A 95 8.78 1.79 -19.22
C VAL A 95 7.33 1.38 -19.51
N SER A 96 6.73 0.64 -18.59
CA SER A 96 5.34 0.21 -18.72
C SER A 96 4.35 1.38 -18.57
N ASN A 97 3.16 1.25 -19.15
CA ASN A 97 2.07 2.22 -18.96
C ASN A 97 1.69 2.40 -17.47
N ILE A 98 1.87 1.35 -16.65
CA ILE A 98 1.65 1.41 -15.20
C ILE A 98 2.68 2.34 -14.55
N ALA A 99 3.96 2.21 -14.90
CA ALA A 99 5.01 3.08 -14.37
C ALA A 99 4.80 4.56 -14.78
N ILE A 100 4.36 4.81 -16.01
CA ILE A 100 3.95 6.15 -16.45
C ILE A 100 2.78 6.67 -15.61
N TRP A 101 1.75 5.85 -15.39
CA TRP A 101 0.59 6.23 -14.60
C TRP A 101 0.97 6.50 -13.14
N ASP A 102 1.86 5.69 -12.55
CA ASP A 102 2.41 5.91 -11.21
C ASP A 102 3.18 7.24 -11.13
N ALA A 103 4.03 7.54 -12.11
CA ALA A 103 4.78 8.79 -12.16
C ALA A 103 3.87 10.03 -12.30
N LEU A 104 2.83 9.96 -13.13
CA LEU A 104 1.89 11.07 -13.37
C LEU A 104 1.00 11.38 -12.17
N ASN A 105 0.65 10.37 -11.37
CA ASN A 105 -0.14 10.54 -10.14
C ASN A 105 0.74 10.74 -8.90
N TYR A 106 2.00 11.15 -9.09
CA TYR A 106 2.95 11.40 -7.99
C TYR A 106 3.14 10.20 -7.03
N ARG A 107 2.87 8.97 -7.52
CA ARG A 107 3.05 7.74 -6.73
C ARG A 107 4.51 7.42 -6.47
N THR A 108 5.40 8.03 -7.24
CA THR A 108 6.85 7.85 -7.17
C THR A 108 7.56 9.19 -7.32
N GLN A 109 8.61 9.38 -6.54
CA GLN A 109 9.43 10.60 -6.52
C GLN A 109 10.85 10.37 -7.08
N SER A 110 11.04 9.30 -7.87
CA SER A 110 12.34 9.01 -8.47
C SER A 110 12.73 10.08 -9.51
N LYS A 111 14.03 10.18 -9.83
CA LYS A 111 14.52 11.07 -10.89
C LYS A 111 13.79 10.85 -12.22
N LEU A 112 13.62 9.58 -12.60
CA LEU A 112 12.86 9.20 -13.80
C LEU A 112 11.39 9.66 -13.74
N ALA A 113 10.72 9.53 -12.58
CA ALA A 113 9.36 10.00 -12.42
C ALA A 113 9.23 11.54 -12.56
N ASN A 114 10.23 12.29 -12.07
CA ASN A 114 10.31 13.74 -12.28
C ASN A 114 10.51 14.08 -13.76
N GLU A 115 11.39 13.37 -14.47
CA GLU A 115 11.62 13.56 -15.92
C GLU A 115 10.36 13.25 -16.74
N ILE A 116 9.65 12.17 -16.40
CA ILE A 116 8.37 11.80 -17.00
C ILE A 116 7.34 12.93 -16.82
N ARG A 117 7.23 13.50 -15.62
CA ARG A 117 6.30 14.61 -15.33
C ARG A 117 6.67 15.89 -16.09
N ALA A 118 7.95 16.27 -16.09
CA ALA A 118 8.42 17.44 -16.83
C ALA A 118 8.15 17.29 -18.33
N TRP A 119 8.43 16.12 -18.89
CA TRP A 119 8.14 15.83 -20.29
C TRP A 119 6.63 15.91 -20.58
N ALA A 120 5.80 15.32 -19.72
CA ALA A 120 4.35 15.37 -19.87
C ALA A 120 3.81 16.82 -19.88
N LEU A 121 4.29 17.69 -18.98
CA LEU A 121 3.89 19.10 -18.94
C LEU A 121 4.32 19.86 -20.21
N ASN A 122 5.49 19.58 -20.75
CA ASN A 122 5.97 20.18 -22.01
C ASN A 122 5.18 19.70 -23.26
N HIS A 123 4.45 18.58 -23.16
CA HIS A 123 3.70 17.99 -24.28
C HIS A 123 2.18 18.10 -24.05
N GLY A 124 1.73 19.20 -23.45
CA GLY A 124 0.31 19.52 -23.27
C GLY A 124 -0.36 18.87 -22.05
N GLY A 125 0.43 18.28 -21.15
CA GLY A 125 -0.05 17.82 -19.85
C GLY A 125 -0.48 18.97 -18.95
N LYS A 126 -1.52 18.76 -18.15
CA LYS A 126 -2.04 19.73 -17.19
C LYS A 126 -1.90 19.21 -15.76
N LEU A 127 -1.31 20.02 -14.89
CA LEU A 127 -1.24 19.75 -13.45
C LEU A 127 -2.61 20.08 -12.83
N PHE A 128 -3.14 19.15 -12.07
CA PHE A 128 -4.32 19.33 -11.23
C PHE A 128 -3.89 19.16 -9.79
N GLU A 129 -4.33 20.07 -8.93
CA GLU A 129 -4.21 19.93 -7.49
C GLU A 129 -5.61 19.79 -6.88
N GLU A 130 -5.77 18.90 -5.89
CA GLU A 130 -7.03 18.77 -5.16
C GLU A 130 -7.24 20.02 -4.31
N ALA A 131 -8.38 20.67 -4.50
CA ALA A 131 -8.78 21.80 -3.67
C ALA A 131 -9.53 21.27 -2.43
N GLU A 132 -9.36 21.95 -1.29
CA GLU A 132 -10.15 21.67 -0.10
C GLU A 132 -11.65 21.81 -0.42
N ASN A 133 -12.45 20.83 -0.01
CA ASN A 133 -13.89 20.87 -0.21
C ASN A 133 -14.52 21.90 0.76
N PRO A 134 -15.11 23.01 0.26
CA PRO A 134 -15.67 24.04 1.13
C PRO A 134 -16.88 23.56 1.97
N TYR A 135 -17.46 22.40 1.65
CA TYR A 135 -18.64 21.85 2.32
C TYR A 135 -18.33 20.70 3.29
N GLU A 136 -17.07 20.36 3.51
CA GLU A 136 -16.70 19.24 4.40
C GLU A 136 -16.95 19.55 5.88
N LYS A 137 -16.93 20.84 6.25
CA LYS A 137 -17.33 21.31 7.58
C LYS A 137 -18.81 21.65 7.62
N VAL A 138 -19.68 20.65 7.51
CA VAL A 138 -21.06 20.82 7.97
C VAL A 138 -21.00 20.90 9.49
N VAL A 139 -21.06 22.12 10.03
CA VAL A 139 -21.35 22.36 11.44
C VAL A 139 -22.74 21.78 11.69
N THR A 140 -22.80 20.63 12.35
CA THR A 140 -24.04 20.18 12.98
C THR A 140 -24.48 21.28 13.95
N LEU A 141 -25.56 21.97 13.56
CA LEU A 141 -26.29 22.94 14.38
C LEU A 141 -26.90 22.26 15.61
#